data_AF-A0A7X0GB73-F1
#
_entry.id   AF-A0A7X0GB73-F1
#
_cell.length_a   1.000
_cell.length_b   1.000
_cell.length_c   1.000
_cell.angle_alpha   90.00
_cell.angle_beta   90.00
_cell.angle_gamma   90.00
#
_symmetry.space_group_name_H-M   'P 1'
#
loop_
_entity.id
_entity.type
_entity.pdbx_description
1 polymer ?
#
loop_
_entity_poly.entity_id
_entity_poly.type
_entity_poly.pdbx_seq_one_letter_code
_entity_poly.pdbx_strand_id
1 'polypeptide(L)'
;MFAGSTIGASRESSGHFRNALARRRRLSGATACLLAFTTLTGFGAPARADASPHIFFQFTTYMDTTEVGGGPYTPLRITYQFDPSLAPGSGASGSGERYTSYGPLDRTVIEISGQCVVVSGSGTEIIVFNNAGTTFVEDSYAVTAASPATTGKTLFGLDLDLVLFVLIDPDRTMFTDTSLPTNVQFAQDAEGQQTSILLADPASGRDKLLFSDFPFAQLLAYSPDEIMAGLSEKIGSLHLNPGISNSLTTTLSKVVGYSSGSSTKDRQKAKQELQRFINQVSGLQGNVIKDADANSLIGSASKWIDTMPACG
;
A
#
# COMPACT_ATOMS: atom_id res chain seq x y z
N MET A 1 -25.52 -48.98 30.69
CA MET A 1 -26.27 -49.31 31.93
C MET A 1 -26.33 -48.05 32.78
N PHE A 2 -27.54 -47.70 33.22
CA PHE A 2 -27.98 -46.53 34.00
C PHE A 2 -27.70 -45.15 33.34
N ALA A 3 -28.67 -44.51 32.66
CA ALA A 3 -29.95 -43.93 33.13
C ALA A 3 -29.73 -42.81 34.16
N GLY A 4 -30.31 -41.60 34.06
CA GLY A 4 -31.28 -41.05 33.12
C GLY A 4 -31.94 -39.80 33.73
N SER A 5 -32.70 -39.08 32.88
CA SER A 5 -33.83 -38.18 33.20
C SER A 5 -33.49 -36.76 33.68
N THR A 6 -33.73 -35.66 32.95
CA THR A 6 -34.85 -35.07 32.18
C THR A 6 -35.72 -34.05 32.94
N ILE A 7 -36.20 -33.06 32.16
CA ILE A 7 -37.35 -32.15 32.36
C ILE A 7 -37.02 -30.84 33.13
N GLY A 8 -37.38 -29.64 32.65
CA GLY A 8 -38.32 -29.30 31.59
C GLY A 8 -38.35 -27.82 31.20
N ALA A 9 -39.09 -27.61 30.12
CA ALA A 9 -39.34 -26.37 29.41
C ALA A 9 -40.46 -25.52 30.02
N SER A 10 -40.47 -24.23 29.68
CA SER A 10 -41.67 -23.45 29.31
C SER A 10 -41.17 -22.10 28.73
N ARG A 11 -41.40 -21.78 27.45
CA ARG A 11 -42.59 -21.10 26.88
C ARG A 11 -42.88 -19.75 27.56
N GLU A 12 -43.20 -18.65 26.90
CA GLU A 12 -43.54 -18.29 25.51
C GLU A 12 -43.74 -16.74 25.53
N SER A 13 -44.06 -16.13 24.38
CA SER A 13 -44.70 -14.81 24.21
C SER A 13 -43.78 -13.63 23.91
N SER A 14 -43.99 -12.72 22.95
CA SER A 14 -44.77 -12.61 21.70
C SER A 14 -44.83 -11.09 21.39
N GLY A 15 -44.78 -10.72 20.10
CA GLY A 15 -45.26 -9.43 19.59
C GLY A 15 -44.20 -8.31 19.55
N HIS A 16 -44.16 -7.40 18.58
CA HIS A 16 -45.08 -7.12 17.49
C HIS A 16 -44.36 -6.33 16.37
N PHE A 17 -44.88 -6.54 15.16
CA PHE A 17 -44.56 -5.95 13.87
C PHE A 17 -45.25 -4.57 13.69
N ARG A 18 -44.67 -3.70 12.83
CA ARG A 18 -45.25 -2.57 12.04
C ARG A 18 -45.25 -1.13 12.60
N ASN A 19 -44.62 -0.21 11.83
CA ASN A 19 -45.21 0.91 11.04
C ASN A 19 -44.15 2.02 10.83
N ALA A 20 -43.71 2.34 9.59
CA ALA A 20 -44.37 3.13 8.54
C ALA A 20 -44.19 4.66 8.67
N LEU A 21 -43.48 5.21 7.67
CA LEU A 21 -43.55 6.54 7.03
C LEU A 21 -44.50 7.60 7.63
N ALA A 22 -43.95 8.82 7.85
CA ALA A 22 -44.25 10.05 7.08
C ALA A 22 -44.08 11.32 7.93
N ARG A 23 -43.34 12.32 7.42
CA ARG A 23 -43.88 13.64 7.01
C ARG A 23 -42.77 14.68 6.77
N ARG A 24 -42.75 15.19 5.53
CA ARG A 24 -42.25 16.51 5.17
C ARG A 24 -43.14 17.60 5.78
N ARG A 25 -42.56 18.74 6.17
CA ARG A 25 -43.17 20.07 5.99
C ARG A 25 -42.10 21.13 5.72
N ARG A 26 -42.36 21.89 4.66
CA ARG A 26 -41.67 23.10 4.18
C ARG A 26 -42.07 24.33 5.00
N LEU A 27 -41.30 25.42 4.83
CA LEU A 27 -41.62 26.86 4.80
C LEU A 27 -40.49 27.62 5.53
N SER A 28 -39.96 28.78 5.16
CA SER A 28 -39.94 29.66 3.97
C SER A 28 -39.35 31.00 4.44
N GLY A 29 -38.59 31.71 3.59
CA GLY A 29 -38.22 33.13 3.75
C GLY A 29 -36.78 33.38 3.29
N ALA A 30 -36.49 33.88 2.07
CA ALA A 30 -36.65 35.28 1.59
C ALA A 30 -35.84 36.27 2.45
N THR A 31 -35.01 37.21 2.00
CA THR A 31 -34.46 37.71 0.72
C THR A 31 -33.45 38.79 1.14
N ALA A 32 -32.29 38.96 0.50
CA ALA A 32 -31.70 40.27 0.18
C ALA A 32 -30.32 40.16 -0.47
N CYS A 33 -30.18 40.85 -1.59
CA CYS A 33 -28.98 41.09 -2.38
C CYS A 33 -27.85 41.76 -1.58
N LEU A 34 -26.61 41.45 -1.93
CA LEU A 34 -25.57 42.47 -2.03
C LEU A 34 -24.72 42.20 -3.29
N LEU A 35 -24.77 43.15 -4.22
CA LEU A 35 -23.85 43.27 -5.34
C LEU A 35 -22.46 43.61 -4.81
N ALA A 36 -21.46 42.82 -5.16
CA ALA A 36 -20.07 43.23 -5.09
C ALA A 36 -19.40 43.01 -6.45
N PHE A 37 -18.82 44.09 -6.94
CA PHE A 37 -18.12 44.23 -8.20
C PHE A 37 -16.91 43.29 -8.31
N THR A 38 -16.67 42.87 -9.55
CA THR A 38 -15.54 42.11 -10.07
C THR A 38 -14.16 42.69 -9.72
N THR A 39 -13.25 41.83 -9.28
CA THR A 39 -11.83 41.86 -9.67
C THR A 39 -11.39 40.46 -10.08
N LEU A 40 -11.20 40.26 -11.38
CA LEU A 40 -10.44 39.16 -11.95
C LEU A 40 -8.96 39.41 -11.65
N THR A 41 -8.36 38.63 -10.74
CA THR A 41 -6.92 38.35 -10.73
C THR A 41 -6.67 36.95 -10.18
N GLY A 42 -5.93 36.16 -10.94
CA GLY A 42 -5.37 34.88 -10.50
C GLY A 42 -6.24 33.67 -10.83
N PHE A 43 -5.98 33.05 -11.99
CA PHE A 43 -6.10 31.59 -12.08
C PHE A 43 -5.03 30.99 -11.16
N GLY A 44 -5.28 31.00 -9.86
CA GLY A 44 -4.61 30.07 -8.96
C GLY A 44 -5.03 28.68 -9.41
N ALA A 45 -4.05 27.85 -9.77
CA ALA A 45 -4.29 26.42 -9.84
C ALA A 45 -5.05 26.02 -8.55
N PRO A 46 -6.09 25.18 -8.64
CA PRO A 46 -6.76 24.72 -7.42
C PRO A 46 -5.68 24.21 -6.49
N ALA A 47 -5.64 24.76 -5.26
CA ALA A 47 -4.77 24.27 -4.21
C ALA A 47 -4.98 22.76 -4.18
N ARG A 48 -3.95 22.03 -4.62
CA ARG A 48 -3.92 20.58 -4.58
C ARG A 48 -4.10 20.29 -3.10
N ALA A 49 -5.23 19.67 -2.72
CA ALA A 49 -5.37 19.14 -1.38
C ALA A 49 -4.08 18.36 -1.12
N ASP A 50 -3.34 18.73 -0.07
CA ASP A 50 -2.10 18.06 0.30
C ASP A 50 -2.45 16.58 0.38
N ALA A 51 -2.04 15.83 -0.64
CA ALA A 51 -2.08 14.39 -0.58
C ALA A 51 -1.07 14.07 0.52
N SER A 52 -1.53 13.53 1.65
CA SER A 52 -0.63 13.02 2.67
C SER A 52 0.45 12.20 1.97
N PRO A 53 1.74 12.43 2.26
CA PRO A 53 2.81 11.77 1.52
C PRO A 53 2.73 10.28 1.80
N HIS A 54 2.24 9.49 0.84
CA HIS A 54 2.15 8.05 1.00
C HIS A 54 3.50 7.41 0.69
N ILE A 55 3.91 6.49 1.57
CA ILE A 55 5.14 5.74 1.41
C ILE A 55 4.81 4.36 0.89
N PHE A 56 5.61 3.89 -0.07
CA PHE A 56 5.51 2.55 -0.62
C PHE A 56 6.74 1.77 -0.22
N PHE A 57 6.53 0.64 0.43
CA PHE A 57 7.57 -0.35 0.59
C PHE A 57 7.29 -1.51 -0.35
N GLN A 58 8.34 -1.98 -1.02
CA GLN A 58 8.32 -3.16 -1.87
C GLN A 58 9.29 -4.18 -1.30
N PHE A 59 8.75 -5.32 -0.94
CA PHE A 59 9.47 -6.51 -0.55
C PHE A 59 9.50 -7.50 -1.72
N THR A 60 10.67 -8.04 -2.02
CA THR A 60 10.86 -9.09 -3.03
C THR A 60 11.67 -10.24 -2.47
N THR A 61 11.17 -11.46 -2.67
CA THR A 61 11.78 -12.72 -2.24
C THR A 61 11.36 -13.86 -3.19
N TYR A 62 11.65 -15.09 -2.81
CA TYR A 62 11.14 -16.29 -3.47
C TYR A 62 10.24 -17.08 -2.51
N MET A 63 9.40 -17.94 -3.07
CA MET A 63 8.51 -18.82 -2.31
C MET A 63 8.37 -20.15 -3.03
N ASP A 64 8.30 -21.24 -2.26
CA ASP A 64 7.92 -22.54 -2.79
C ASP A 64 6.41 -22.57 -3.00
N THR A 65 5.99 -22.74 -4.26
CA THR A 65 4.57 -22.85 -4.65
C THR A 65 4.25 -24.19 -5.28
N THR A 66 5.10 -25.20 -5.12
CA THR A 66 4.89 -26.54 -5.68
C THR A 66 3.57 -27.16 -5.23
N GLU A 67 3.14 -26.91 -3.99
CA GLU A 67 1.86 -27.41 -3.46
C GLU A 67 0.61 -26.86 -4.17
N VAL A 68 0.76 -25.74 -4.87
CA VAL A 68 -0.32 -25.08 -5.64
C VAL A 68 -0.03 -25.07 -7.15
N GLY A 69 0.87 -25.96 -7.59
CA GLY A 69 1.16 -26.19 -9.01
C GLY A 69 2.20 -25.24 -9.63
N GLY A 70 2.87 -24.42 -8.83
CA GLY A 70 4.00 -23.60 -9.27
C GLY A 70 5.35 -24.29 -9.05
N GLY A 71 6.40 -23.50 -8.81
CA GLY A 71 7.78 -23.99 -8.66
C GLY A 71 8.40 -23.71 -7.29
N PRO A 72 9.54 -24.36 -6.97
CA PRO A 72 10.21 -24.22 -5.67
C PRO A 72 10.88 -22.85 -5.45
N TYR A 73 11.09 -22.09 -6.53
CA TYR A 73 11.68 -20.75 -6.52
C TYR A 73 10.80 -19.77 -7.28
N THR A 74 9.57 -19.59 -6.80
CA THR A 74 8.63 -18.68 -7.44
C THR A 74 8.86 -17.27 -6.94
N PRO A 75 9.13 -16.28 -7.80
CA PRO A 75 9.28 -14.90 -7.38
C PRO A 75 8.00 -14.40 -6.69
N LEU A 76 8.19 -13.79 -5.52
CA LEU A 76 7.15 -13.13 -4.74
C LEU A 76 7.51 -11.66 -4.60
N ARG A 77 6.56 -10.78 -4.91
CA ARG A 77 6.65 -9.35 -4.64
C ARG A 77 5.44 -8.91 -3.82
N ILE A 78 5.70 -8.25 -2.70
CA ILE A 78 4.68 -7.63 -1.86
C ILE A 78 4.96 -6.13 -1.83
N THR A 79 4.03 -5.33 -2.34
CA THR A 79 4.11 -3.87 -2.28
C THR A 79 3.00 -3.34 -1.42
N TYR A 80 3.31 -2.59 -0.38
CA TYR A 80 2.31 -1.97 0.49
C TYR A 80 2.52 -0.48 0.60
N GLN A 81 1.41 0.22 0.80
CA GLN A 81 1.30 1.67 0.87
C GLN A 81 0.65 2.05 2.19
N PHE A 82 1.21 3.07 2.83
CA PHE A 82 0.67 3.61 4.08
C PHE A 82 0.94 5.11 4.21
N ASP A 83 0.12 5.76 5.02
CA ASP A 83 0.35 7.11 5.51
C ASP A 83 1.40 7.07 6.65
N PRO A 84 2.53 7.77 6.55
CA PRO A 84 3.55 7.80 7.60
C PRO A 84 3.05 8.44 8.90
N SER A 85 1.88 9.11 8.88
CA SER A 85 1.24 9.70 10.05
C SER A 85 0.25 8.76 10.76
N LEU A 86 0.16 7.48 10.35
CA LEU A 86 -0.65 6.48 11.05
C LEU A 86 -0.35 6.51 12.57
N ALA A 87 -1.40 6.66 13.36
CA ALA A 87 -1.27 6.77 14.81
C ALA A 87 -0.78 5.44 15.42
N PRO A 88 0.05 5.48 16.48
CA PRO A 88 0.39 4.28 17.25
C PRO A 88 -0.87 3.55 17.74
N GLY A 89 -0.94 2.24 17.46
CA GLY A 89 -2.05 1.39 17.90
C GLY A 89 -3.30 1.49 17.02
N SER A 90 -3.19 2.12 15.85
CA SER A 90 -4.26 2.21 14.86
C SER A 90 -4.51 0.88 14.13
N GLY A 91 -3.54 -0.03 14.14
CA GLY A 91 -3.69 -1.38 13.59
C GLY A 91 -4.65 -2.26 14.38
N ALA A 92 -5.01 -3.40 13.78
CA ALA A 92 -5.91 -4.38 14.39
C ALA A 92 -5.33 -5.02 15.66
N SER A 93 -4.00 -5.13 15.75
CA SER A 93 -3.28 -5.69 16.90
C SER A 93 -3.12 -4.71 18.07
N GLY A 94 -3.45 -3.43 17.89
CA GLY A 94 -3.30 -2.36 18.89
C GLY A 94 -1.84 -2.06 19.26
N SER A 95 -1.64 -1.56 20.48
CA SER A 95 -0.31 -1.29 21.03
C SER A 95 -0.12 -1.98 22.38
N GLY A 96 1.08 -2.45 22.62
CA GLY A 96 1.56 -2.92 23.91
C GLY A 96 2.83 -2.21 24.32
N GLU A 97 3.40 -2.62 25.45
CA GLU A 97 4.65 -2.04 25.97
C GLU A 97 5.84 -2.18 25.01
N ARG A 98 5.81 -3.22 24.16
CA ARG A 98 6.94 -3.66 23.32
C ARG A 98 6.62 -3.77 21.84
N TYR A 99 5.38 -3.47 21.48
CA TYR A 99 4.98 -3.50 20.09
C TYR A 99 3.96 -2.40 19.82
N THR A 100 3.98 -1.89 18.60
CA THR A 100 2.95 -0.98 18.11
C THR A 100 2.51 -1.45 16.74
N SER A 101 1.21 -1.52 16.53
CA SER A 101 0.63 -1.74 15.21
C SER A 101 0.13 -0.45 14.57
N TYR A 102 0.21 -0.40 13.24
CA TYR A 102 -0.15 0.73 12.40
C TYR A 102 -1.03 0.25 11.26
N GLY A 103 -2.23 0.80 11.16
CA GLY A 103 -3.18 0.43 10.11
C GLY A 103 -4.50 1.20 10.20
N PRO A 104 -5.45 0.93 9.30
CA PRO A 104 -5.31 0.07 8.14
C PRO A 104 -4.29 0.61 7.13
N LEU A 105 -3.68 -0.28 6.36
CA LEU A 105 -2.86 0.12 5.22
C LEU A 105 -3.77 0.58 4.08
N ASP A 106 -3.32 1.59 3.33
CA ASP A 106 -4.05 2.10 2.16
C ASP A 106 -4.19 1.00 1.10
N ARG A 107 -3.13 0.19 0.98
CA ARG A 107 -3.01 -0.84 -0.04
C ARG A 107 -1.92 -1.84 0.30
N THR A 108 -2.16 -3.11 0.00
CA THR A 108 -1.14 -4.15 -0.13
C THR A 108 -1.40 -4.94 -1.42
N VAL A 109 -0.38 -5.08 -2.26
CA VAL A 109 -0.40 -5.82 -3.52
C VAL A 109 0.51 -7.02 -3.36
N ILE A 110 -0.01 -8.21 -3.63
CA ILE A 110 0.74 -9.47 -3.58
C ILE A 110 0.80 -10.02 -5.00
N GLU A 111 2.02 -10.23 -5.48
CA GLU A 111 2.33 -10.73 -6.82
C GLU A 111 3.17 -12.00 -6.73
N ILE A 112 2.64 -13.11 -7.24
CA ILE A 112 3.32 -14.41 -7.17
C ILE A 112 2.94 -15.27 -8.37
N SER A 113 3.92 -15.86 -9.06
CA SER A 113 3.69 -16.72 -10.23
C SER A 113 2.81 -16.09 -11.33
N GLY A 114 2.91 -14.77 -11.54
CA GLY A 114 2.06 -14.03 -12.50
C GLY A 114 0.62 -13.81 -12.02
N GLN A 115 0.25 -14.33 -10.85
CA GLN A 115 -0.96 -13.95 -10.15
C GLN A 115 -0.74 -12.66 -9.39
N CYS A 116 -1.83 -11.90 -9.19
CA CYS A 116 -1.76 -10.67 -8.45
C CYS A 116 -3.09 -10.37 -7.77
N VAL A 117 -3.01 -9.95 -6.51
CA VAL A 117 -4.16 -9.61 -5.69
C VAL A 117 -3.89 -8.35 -4.90
N VAL A 118 -4.95 -7.56 -4.68
CA VAL A 118 -4.89 -6.35 -3.88
C VAL A 118 -5.86 -6.43 -2.72
N VAL A 119 -5.31 -6.19 -1.54
CA VAL A 119 -6.00 -6.13 -0.25
C VAL A 119 -5.79 -4.74 0.35
N SER A 120 -6.76 -4.24 1.09
CA SER A 120 -6.70 -2.93 1.72
C SER A 120 -7.74 -2.82 2.84
N GLY A 121 -7.60 -1.80 3.68
CA GLY A 121 -8.57 -1.53 4.74
C GLY A 121 -8.37 -2.41 5.97
N SER A 122 -9.45 -2.54 6.76
CA SER A 122 -9.41 -3.28 8.03
C SER A 122 -8.91 -4.71 7.84
N GLY A 123 -8.01 -5.16 8.71
CA GLY A 123 -7.30 -6.43 8.58
C GLY A 123 -5.92 -6.33 7.91
N THR A 124 -5.51 -5.14 7.45
CA THR A 124 -4.12 -4.87 7.05
C THR A 124 -3.40 -4.02 8.08
N GLU A 125 -2.15 -4.35 8.42
CA GLU A 125 -1.35 -3.56 9.36
C GLU A 125 0.15 -3.81 9.21
N ILE A 126 0.93 -2.87 9.73
CA ILE A 126 2.34 -3.02 10.05
C ILE A 126 2.44 -3.22 11.56
N ILE A 127 3.26 -4.17 12.01
CA ILE A 127 3.56 -4.39 13.43
C ILE A 127 5.07 -4.17 13.61
N VAL A 128 5.42 -3.24 14.48
CA VAL A 128 6.81 -2.98 14.89
C VAL A 128 6.96 -3.54 16.30
N PHE A 129 7.83 -4.52 16.46
CA PHE A 129 8.19 -5.10 17.73
C PHE A 129 9.60 -4.66 18.11
N ASN A 130 9.74 -4.10 19.30
CA ASN A 130 11.01 -3.69 19.88
C ASN A 130 11.24 -4.45 21.19
N ASN A 131 12.40 -5.09 21.30
CA ASN A 131 12.72 -6.00 22.37
C ASN A 131 13.54 -5.38 23.51
N ALA A 132 13.57 -4.05 23.64
CA ALA A 132 14.24 -3.39 24.76
C ALA A 132 13.69 -3.91 26.11
N GLY A 133 14.54 -4.61 26.87
CA GLY A 133 14.24 -5.05 28.24
C GLY A 133 13.40 -6.33 28.40
N THR A 134 13.43 -7.27 27.44
CA THR A 134 12.61 -8.50 27.50
C THR A 134 13.39 -9.83 27.40
N THR A 135 12.71 -10.94 27.73
CA THR A 135 13.17 -12.33 27.57
C THR A 135 12.95 -12.91 26.18
N PHE A 136 12.13 -12.27 25.34
CA PHE A 136 12.15 -12.53 23.91
C PHE A 136 13.50 -12.10 23.36
N VAL A 137 13.93 -12.68 22.23
CA VAL A 137 15.31 -12.51 21.76
C VAL A 137 15.48 -11.55 20.61
N GLU A 138 14.41 -11.11 19.93
CA GLU A 138 14.52 -10.45 18.62
C GLU A 138 13.67 -9.17 18.50
N ASP A 139 14.16 -8.21 17.72
CA ASP A 139 13.34 -7.17 17.11
C ASP A 139 12.64 -7.73 15.87
N SER A 140 11.43 -7.26 15.58
CA SER A 140 10.76 -7.67 14.33
C SER A 140 9.89 -6.59 13.71
N TYR A 141 9.80 -6.66 12.39
CA TYR A 141 8.92 -5.84 11.57
C TYR A 141 8.03 -6.74 10.75
N ALA A 142 6.73 -6.68 10.97
CA ALA A 142 5.76 -7.51 10.25
C ALA A 142 4.78 -6.66 9.45
N VAL A 143 4.41 -7.17 8.28
CA VAL A 143 3.30 -6.67 7.46
C VAL A 143 2.31 -7.80 7.30
N THR A 144 1.07 -7.55 7.67
CA THR A 144 0.03 -8.58 7.62
C THR A 144 -1.21 -8.09 6.88
N ALA A 145 -1.87 -9.02 6.21
CA ALA A 145 -3.21 -8.89 5.70
C ALA A 145 -4.00 -10.15 6.03
N ALA A 146 -5.07 -10.00 6.78
CA ALA A 146 -6.00 -11.07 7.14
C ALA A 146 -7.45 -10.58 7.01
N SER A 147 -8.41 -11.45 7.33
CA SER A 147 -9.82 -11.07 7.37
C SER A 147 -10.04 -9.82 8.24
N PRO A 148 -10.81 -8.81 7.77
CA PRO A 148 -11.65 -8.84 6.57
C PRO A 148 -10.98 -8.45 5.25
N ALA A 149 -9.75 -7.95 5.24
CA ALA A 149 -9.06 -7.41 4.04
C ALA A 149 -8.91 -8.44 2.90
N THR A 150 -8.82 -9.73 3.25
CA THR A 150 -8.64 -10.83 2.31
C THR A 150 -9.95 -11.45 1.82
N THR A 151 -11.11 -10.98 2.31
CA THR A 151 -12.42 -11.56 1.95
C THR A 151 -12.70 -11.51 0.44
N GLY A 152 -13.01 -12.66 -0.16
CA GLY A 152 -13.33 -12.79 -1.59
C GLY A 152 -12.13 -12.60 -2.51
N LYS A 153 -10.91 -12.67 -1.97
CA LYS A 153 -9.66 -12.58 -2.70
C LYS A 153 -9.11 -13.97 -2.90
N THR A 154 -8.50 -14.22 -4.05
CA THR A 154 -7.97 -15.53 -4.38
C THR A 154 -6.56 -15.46 -4.95
N LEU A 155 -5.79 -16.52 -4.69
CA LEU A 155 -4.52 -16.83 -5.33
C LEU A 155 -4.50 -18.32 -5.65
N PHE A 156 -4.01 -18.68 -6.83
CA PHE A 156 -4.03 -20.04 -7.37
C PHE A 156 -5.43 -20.68 -7.43
N GLY A 157 -6.47 -19.84 -7.51
CA GLY A 157 -7.87 -20.28 -7.46
C GLY A 157 -8.36 -20.70 -6.07
N LEU A 158 -7.54 -20.50 -5.03
CA LEU A 158 -7.86 -20.74 -3.62
C LEU A 158 -8.13 -19.41 -2.91
N ASP A 159 -8.92 -19.45 -1.84
CA ASP A 159 -9.26 -18.26 -1.07
C ASP A 159 -8.05 -17.80 -0.26
N LEU A 160 -7.75 -16.49 -0.30
CA LEU A 160 -6.66 -15.92 0.47
C LEU A 160 -7.13 -15.64 1.90
N ASP A 161 -6.47 -16.23 2.89
CA ASP A 161 -6.83 -16.06 4.30
C ASP A 161 -5.84 -15.18 5.06
N LEU A 162 -4.54 -15.36 4.80
CA LEU A 162 -3.47 -14.62 5.46
C LEU A 162 -2.33 -14.35 4.48
N VAL A 163 -1.78 -13.14 4.56
CA VAL A 163 -0.43 -12.81 4.09
C VAL A 163 0.30 -12.26 5.30
N LEU A 164 1.47 -12.81 5.62
CA LEU A 164 2.35 -12.32 6.66
C LEU A 164 3.77 -12.30 6.12
N PHE A 165 4.40 -11.14 6.17
CA PHE A 165 5.82 -10.96 5.92
C PHE A 165 6.45 -10.43 7.20
N VAL A 166 7.59 -10.99 7.62
CA VAL A 166 8.30 -10.63 8.84
C VAL A 166 9.79 -10.49 8.53
N LEU A 167 10.39 -9.39 8.99
CA LEU A 167 11.83 -9.24 9.18
C LEU A 167 12.17 -9.43 10.65
N ILE A 168 13.27 -10.11 10.91
CA ILE A 168 13.69 -10.52 12.25
C ILE A 168 15.15 -10.11 12.44
N ASP A 169 15.44 -9.50 13.58
CA ASP A 169 16.79 -9.21 14.04
C ASP A 169 16.99 -9.76 15.46
N PRO A 170 17.64 -10.93 15.59
CA PRO A 170 18.01 -11.53 16.88
C PRO A 170 18.98 -10.68 17.71
N ASP A 171 19.75 -9.78 17.09
CA ASP A 171 20.76 -8.95 17.75
C ASP A 171 20.19 -7.66 18.35
N ARG A 172 18.92 -7.34 18.06
CA ARG A 172 18.14 -6.24 18.68
C ARG A 172 18.70 -4.85 18.36
N THR A 173 19.16 -4.69 17.12
CA THR A 173 19.73 -3.48 16.56
C THR A 173 18.80 -2.79 15.56
N MET A 174 17.82 -3.50 15.03
CA MET A 174 16.86 -3.01 14.04
C MET A 174 16.08 -1.80 14.54
N PHE A 175 15.70 -1.77 15.82
CA PHE A 175 14.89 -0.70 16.37
C PHE A 175 15.37 -0.18 17.73
N THR A 176 15.22 1.13 17.94
CA THR A 176 15.40 1.76 19.26
C THR A 176 14.09 2.04 19.99
N ASP A 177 12.98 2.08 19.25
CA ASP A 177 11.61 2.20 19.76
C ASP A 177 10.63 1.44 18.85
N THR A 178 9.32 1.59 19.04
CA THR A 178 8.30 0.97 18.17
C THR A 178 7.70 1.95 17.17
N SER A 179 8.36 3.07 16.87
CA SER A 179 7.87 4.09 15.93
C SER A 179 7.76 3.52 14.51
N LEU A 180 6.76 3.96 13.75
CA LEU A 180 6.55 3.52 12.37
C LEU A 180 7.75 3.89 11.47
N PRO A 181 8.48 2.91 10.91
CA PRO A 181 9.58 3.20 10.00
C PRO A 181 9.08 3.79 8.68
N THR A 182 9.66 4.91 8.27
CA THR A 182 9.33 5.61 7.01
C THR A 182 10.40 5.42 5.92
N ASN A 183 11.46 4.69 6.22
CA ASN A 183 12.52 4.32 5.27
C ASN A 183 12.96 2.86 5.52
N VAL A 184 13.75 2.28 4.62
CA VAL A 184 14.21 0.88 4.72
C VAL A 184 15.49 0.66 5.52
N GLN A 185 16.03 1.69 6.19
CA GLN A 185 17.33 1.56 6.86
C GLN A 185 17.31 0.46 7.93
N PHE A 186 16.20 0.34 8.68
CA PHE A 186 16.02 -0.72 9.69
C PHE A 186 16.17 -2.12 9.09
N ALA A 187 15.75 -2.34 7.84
CA ALA A 187 15.81 -3.66 7.22
C ALA A 187 17.25 -4.12 6.89
N GLN A 188 18.26 -3.23 6.98
CA GLN A 188 19.67 -3.61 6.83
C GLN A 188 20.20 -4.35 8.06
N ASP A 189 19.59 -4.13 9.22
CA ASP A 189 19.92 -4.79 10.47
C ASP A 189 19.14 -6.11 10.64
N ALA A 190 18.22 -6.42 9.74
CA ALA A 190 17.50 -7.69 9.72
C ALA A 190 18.42 -8.85 9.32
N GLU A 191 18.48 -9.89 10.14
CA GLU A 191 19.27 -11.10 9.90
C GLU A 191 18.42 -12.27 9.37
N GLY A 192 17.09 -12.15 9.49
CA GLY A 192 16.14 -13.16 9.05
C GLY A 192 14.90 -12.57 8.40
N GLN A 193 14.28 -13.37 7.54
CA GLN A 193 12.96 -13.08 6.99
C GLN A 193 12.08 -14.33 6.98
N GLN A 194 10.79 -14.15 7.23
CA GLN A 194 9.78 -15.18 7.10
C GLN A 194 8.60 -14.63 6.33
N THR A 195 8.10 -15.38 5.36
CA THR A 195 6.87 -15.04 4.66
C THR A 195 5.93 -16.24 4.63
N SER A 196 4.68 -16.00 5.02
CA SER A 196 3.60 -16.98 5.06
C SER A 196 2.41 -16.47 4.24
N ILE A 197 1.90 -17.31 3.35
CA ILE A 197 0.63 -17.09 2.66
C ILE A 197 -0.27 -18.29 2.95
N LEU A 198 -1.40 -18.07 3.62
CA LEU A 198 -2.39 -19.09 3.88
C LEU A 198 -3.50 -19.00 2.83
N LEU A 199 -3.74 -20.13 2.15
CA LEU A 199 -4.77 -20.27 1.14
C LEU A 199 -5.78 -21.34 1.57
N ALA A 200 -7.04 -20.97 1.74
CA ALA A 200 -8.10 -21.91 2.03
C ALA A 200 -8.62 -22.56 0.74
N ASP A 201 -8.74 -23.88 0.76
CA ASP A 201 -9.41 -24.64 -0.31
C ASP A 201 -10.84 -24.98 0.13
N PRO A 202 -11.86 -24.25 -0.33
CA PRO A 202 -13.24 -24.52 0.06
C PRO A 202 -13.75 -25.86 -0.48
N ALA A 203 -13.13 -26.42 -1.53
CA ALA A 203 -13.55 -27.69 -2.11
C ALA A 203 -13.05 -28.89 -1.29
N SER A 204 -11.83 -28.83 -0.76
CA SER A 204 -11.27 -29.91 0.06
C SER A 204 -11.33 -29.68 1.57
N GLY A 205 -11.59 -28.44 2.01
CA GLY A 205 -11.59 -28.04 3.42
C GLY A 205 -10.19 -28.11 4.06
N ARG A 206 -9.12 -28.12 3.26
CA ARG A 206 -7.73 -28.19 3.73
C ARG A 206 -6.96 -26.99 3.25
N ASP A 207 -6.41 -26.23 4.19
CA ASP A 207 -5.63 -25.04 3.86
C ASP A 207 -4.25 -25.41 3.34
N LYS A 208 -3.71 -24.52 2.52
CA LYS A 208 -2.35 -24.57 1.96
C LYS A 208 -1.56 -23.43 2.57
N LEU A 209 -0.49 -23.76 3.27
CA LEU A 209 0.47 -22.79 3.77
C LEU A 209 1.66 -22.74 2.82
N LEU A 210 1.79 -21.63 2.11
CA LEU A 210 3.01 -21.32 1.38
C LEU A 210 3.94 -20.60 2.35
N PHE A 211 5.15 -21.13 2.52
CA PHE A 211 6.13 -20.61 3.47
C PHE A 211 7.47 -20.32 2.77
N SER A 212 8.14 -19.28 3.22
CA SER A 212 9.44 -18.85 2.74
C SER A 212 10.30 -18.35 3.89
N ASP A 213 11.47 -18.95 4.06
CA ASP A 213 12.54 -18.57 4.97
C ASP A 213 13.83 -18.24 4.20
N PHE A 214 13.71 -17.90 2.92
CA PHE A 214 14.87 -17.61 2.08
C PHE A 214 15.72 -16.47 2.66
N PRO A 215 17.05 -16.59 2.71
CA PRO A 215 17.91 -15.56 3.30
C PRO A 215 18.02 -14.28 2.45
N PHE A 216 17.45 -14.28 1.24
CA PHE A 216 17.54 -13.16 0.30
C PHE A 216 16.22 -12.42 0.21
N ALA A 217 16.09 -11.39 1.03
CA ALA A 217 15.07 -10.37 0.91
C ALA A 217 15.67 -9.10 0.30
N GLN A 218 14.93 -8.45 -0.60
CA GLN A 218 15.19 -7.06 -0.92
C GLN A 218 13.98 -6.23 -0.49
N LEU A 219 14.21 -5.28 0.42
CA LEU A 219 13.23 -4.26 0.80
C LEU A 219 13.64 -2.92 0.18
N LEU A 220 12.70 -2.27 -0.50
CA LEU A 220 12.87 -0.95 -1.09
C LEU A 220 11.78 -0.01 -0.56
N ALA A 221 12.16 1.21 -0.17
CA ALA A 221 11.21 2.29 0.10
C ALA A 221 11.24 3.28 -1.04
N TYR A 222 10.07 3.80 -1.39
CA TYR A 222 9.94 4.93 -2.27
C TYR A 222 8.68 5.74 -1.98
N SER A 223 8.75 7.04 -2.24
CA SER A 223 7.61 7.94 -2.30
C SER A 223 7.46 8.45 -3.74
N PRO A 224 6.37 8.12 -4.45
CA PRO A 224 6.11 8.67 -5.78
C PRO A 224 6.19 10.19 -5.82
N ASP A 225 5.67 10.88 -4.81
CA ASP A 225 5.72 12.33 -4.73
C ASP A 225 7.17 12.84 -4.62
N GLU A 226 8.01 12.21 -3.79
CA GLU A 226 9.43 12.57 -3.68
C GLU A 226 10.22 12.28 -4.97
N ILE A 227 9.96 11.14 -5.62
CA ILE A 227 10.61 10.81 -6.91
C ILE A 227 10.22 11.83 -7.96
N MET A 228 8.94 12.18 -8.07
CA MET A 228 8.47 13.17 -9.05
C MET A 228 8.96 14.58 -8.74
N ALA A 229 9.06 14.94 -7.46
CA ALA A 229 9.69 16.19 -7.02
C ALA A 229 11.17 16.23 -7.42
N GLY A 230 11.94 15.17 -7.16
CA GLY A 230 13.35 15.08 -7.53
C GLY A 230 13.59 15.12 -9.05
N LEU A 231 12.74 14.46 -9.85
CA LEU A 231 12.77 14.59 -11.31
C LEU A 231 12.45 16.03 -11.76
N SER A 232 11.46 16.67 -11.13
CA SER A 232 11.07 18.06 -11.45
C SER A 232 12.16 19.06 -11.09
N GLU A 233 12.80 18.90 -9.93
CA GLU A 233 13.94 19.70 -9.50
C GLU A 233 15.11 19.53 -10.47
N LYS A 234 15.40 18.29 -10.87
CA LYS A 234 16.44 18.02 -11.86
C LYS A 234 16.13 18.66 -13.21
N ILE A 235 14.88 18.68 -13.67
CA ILE A 235 14.51 19.43 -14.88
C ILE A 235 14.75 20.93 -14.70
N GLY A 236 14.40 21.47 -13.52
CA GLY A 236 14.62 22.88 -13.18
C GLY A 236 16.09 23.29 -13.21
N SER A 237 17.00 22.41 -12.77
CA SER A 237 18.44 22.67 -12.75
C SER A 237 19.11 22.60 -14.12
N LEU A 238 18.45 22.01 -15.12
CA LEU A 238 18.97 21.96 -16.49
C LEU A 238 18.82 23.29 -17.26
N HIS A 239 18.12 24.27 -16.68
CA HIS A 239 17.90 25.60 -17.28
C HIS A 239 17.42 25.53 -18.75
N LEU A 240 16.54 24.56 -19.04
CA LEU A 240 15.99 24.34 -20.37
C LEU A 240 15.14 25.52 -20.83
N ASN A 241 14.90 25.61 -22.14
CA ASN A 241 13.90 26.54 -22.68
C ASN A 241 12.56 26.36 -21.93
N PRO A 242 11.85 27.46 -21.56
CA PRO A 242 10.62 27.38 -20.78
C PRO A 242 9.56 26.44 -21.36
N GLY A 243 9.42 26.37 -22.69
CA GLY A 243 8.46 25.46 -23.33
C GLY A 243 8.80 23.98 -23.10
N ILE A 244 10.09 23.64 -23.14
CA ILE A 244 10.57 22.28 -22.89
C ILE A 244 10.41 21.92 -21.40
N SER A 245 10.87 22.80 -20.52
CA SER A 245 10.74 22.61 -19.06
C SER A 245 9.28 22.42 -18.65
N ASN A 246 8.38 23.28 -19.13
CA ASN A 246 6.95 23.17 -18.86
C ASN A 246 6.34 21.88 -19.42
N SER A 247 6.75 21.44 -20.61
CA SER A 247 6.25 20.18 -21.19
C SER A 247 6.65 18.96 -20.35
N LEU A 248 7.92 18.90 -19.91
CA LEU A 248 8.43 17.80 -19.10
C LEU A 248 7.79 17.78 -17.70
N THR A 249 7.76 18.93 -17.01
CA THR A 249 7.15 19.04 -15.67
C THR A 249 5.64 18.80 -15.68
N THR A 250 4.92 19.24 -16.73
CA THR A 250 3.48 18.93 -16.90
C THR A 250 3.25 17.43 -17.05
N THR A 251 4.13 16.74 -17.79
CA THR A 251 4.04 15.29 -17.95
C THR A 251 4.22 14.59 -16.61
N LEU A 252 5.25 14.95 -15.83
CA LEU A 252 5.46 14.41 -14.48
C LEU A 252 4.28 14.70 -13.54
N SER A 253 3.73 15.92 -13.56
CA SER A 253 2.58 16.30 -12.73
C SER A 253 1.36 15.41 -12.96
N LYS A 254 1.11 14.98 -14.21
CA LYS A 254 0.05 14.02 -14.50
C LYS A 254 0.34 12.66 -13.91
N VAL A 255 1.60 12.22 -13.93
CA VAL A 255 1.97 10.94 -13.32
C VAL A 255 1.64 10.97 -11.84
N VAL A 256 1.96 12.07 -11.14
CA VAL A 256 1.60 12.22 -9.73
C VAL A 256 0.09 12.10 -9.50
N GLY A 257 -0.72 12.75 -10.35
CA GLY A 257 -2.18 12.67 -10.28
C GLY A 257 -2.73 11.26 -10.55
N TYR A 258 -1.98 10.40 -11.23
CA TYR A 258 -2.35 9.01 -11.49
C TYR A 258 -1.76 8.02 -10.48
N SER A 259 -0.60 8.31 -9.89
CA SER A 259 0.05 7.44 -8.90
C SER A 259 -0.64 7.44 -7.55
N SER A 260 -1.37 8.51 -7.22
CA SER A 260 -2.27 8.54 -6.06
C SER A 260 -3.58 7.76 -6.29
N GLY A 261 -3.86 7.35 -7.54
CA GLY A 261 -5.04 6.56 -7.88
C GLY A 261 -4.91 5.10 -7.43
N SER A 262 -5.96 4.57 -6.81
CA SER A 262 -5.98 3.17 -6.36
C SER A 262 -6.21 2.16 -7.50
N SER A 263 -6.70 2.59 -8.66
CA SER A 263 -7.13 1.69 -9.74
C SER A 263 -5.99 1.18 -10.66
N THR A 264 -6.17 0.00 -11.28
CA THR A 264 -5.32 -0.47 -12.40
C THR A 264 -5.26 0.55 -13.52
N LYS A 265 -6.37 1.22 -13.84
CA LYS A 265 -6.45 2.20 -14.93
C LYS A 265 -5.54 3.40 -14.69
N ASP A 266 -5.53 3.94 -13.47
CA ASP A 266 -4.70 5.10 -13.15
C ASP A 266 -3.22 4.74 -13.21
N ARG A 267 -2.81 3.57 -12.71
CA ARG A 267 -1.41 3.14 -12.84
C ARG A 267 -0.98 2.86 -14.27
N GLN A 268 -1.84 2.30 -15.11
CA GLN A 268 -1.53 2.15 -16.53
C GLN A 268 -1.33 3.52 -17.19
N LYS A 269 -2.13 4.53 -16.82
CA LYS A 269 -1.90 5.91 -17.27
C LYS A 269 -0.62 6.51 -16.71
N ALA A 270 -0.28 6.22 -15.45
CA ALA A 270 0.97 6.66 -14.83
C ALA A 270 2.18 6.08 -15.60
N LYS A 271 2.17 4.77 -15.89
CA LYS A 271 3.18 4.10 -16.74
C LYS A 271 3.27 4.74 -18.13
N GLN A 272 2.13 5.02 -18.76
CA GLN A 272 2.09 5.65 -20.08
C GLN A 272 2.68 7.06 -20.09
N GLU A 273 2.35 7.89 -19.10
CA GLU A 273 2.89 9.26 -19.02
C GLU A 273 4.39 9.25 -18.63
N LEU A 274 4.88 8.29 -17.85
CA LEU A 274 6.33 8.11 -17.65
C LEU A 274 7.04 7.66 -18.91
N GLN A 275 6.45 6.72 -19.67
CA GLN A 275 7.03 6.31 -20.94
C GLN A 275 7.07 7.48 -21.92
N ARG A 276 6.03 8.33 -21.91
CA ARG A 276 6.02 9.58 -22.67
C ARG A 276 7.14 10.52 -22.24
N PHE A 277 7.34 10.69 -20.93
CA PHE A 277 8.43 11.49 -20.38
C PHE A 277 9.80 10.96 -20.84
N ILE A 278 10.03 9.65 -20.73
CA ILE A 278 11.27 8.99 -21.20
C ILE A 278 11.50 9.25 -22.69
N ASN A 279 10.46 9.10 -23.51
CA ASN A 279 10.55 9.33 -24.95
C ASN A 279 10.85 10.81 -25.27
N GLN A 280 10.27 11.75 -24.50
CA GLN A 280 10.56 13.18 -24.64
C GLN A 280 12.02 13.50 -24.29
N VAL A 281 12.52 13.00 -23.16
CA VAL A 281 13.92 13.21 -22.76
C VAL A 281 14.89 12.59 -23.77
N SER A 282 14.59 11.38 -24.25
CA SER A 282 15.39 10.69 -25.27
C SER A 282 15.46 11.48 -26.58
N GLY A 283 14.34 12.09 -27.00
CA GLY A 283 14.31 12.94 -28.20
C GLY A 283 15.11 14.26 -28.07
N LEU A 284 15.41 14.68 -26.83
CA LEU A 284 16.17 15.89 -26.52
C LEU A 284 17.64 15.59 -26.18
N GLN A 285 17.99 14.32 -26.00
CA GLN A 285 19.32 13.86 -25.64
C GLN A 285 20.36 14.27 -26.69
N GLY A 286 21.54 14.68 -26.21
CA GLY A 286 22.69 15.09 -27.04
C GLY A 286 22.55 16.46 -27.69
N ASN A 287 21.32 16.92 -27.95
CA ASN A 287 21.05 18.18 -28.64
C ASN A 287 20.65 19.32 -27.69
N VAL A 288 19.80 19.03 -26.71
CA VAL A 288 19.25 20.01 -25.76
C VAL A 288 19.62 19.63 -24.33
N ILE A 289 19.53 18.34 -24.00
CA ILE A 289 19.90 17.80 -22.70
C ILE A 289 21.19 17.01 -22.88
N LYS A 290 22.20 17.28 -22.05
CA LYS A 290 23.46 16.52 -22.06
C LYS A 290 23.20 15.05 -21.78
N ASP A 291 23.99 14.17 -22.40
CA ASP A 291 23.78 12.71 -22.31
C ASP A 291 23.71 12.20 -20.87
N ALA A 292 24.60 12.65 -19.99
CA ALA A 292 24.61 12.24 -18.59
C ALA A 292 23.30 12.60 -17.85
N ASP A 293 22.76 13.79 -18.13
CA ASP A 293 21.53 14.28 -17.53
C ASP A 293 20.30 13.57 -18.08
N ALA A 294 20.26 13.38 -19.40
CA ALA A 294 19.21 12.64 -20.09
C ALA A 294 19.16 11.19 -19.59
N ASN A 295 20.30 10.50 -19.57
CA ASN A 295 20.41 9.13 -19.09
C ASN A 295 19.99 9.00 -17.63
N SER A 296 20.34 9.98 -16.78
CA SER A 296 19.92 9.97 -15.39
C SER A 296 18.41 10.20 -15.22
N LEU A 297 17.81 11.13 -15.96
CA LEU A 297 16.35 11.33 -15.95
C LEU A 297 15.60 10.08 -16.45
N ILE A 298 16.06 9.49 -17.56
CA ILE A 298 15.50 8.26 -18.14
C ILE A 298 15.66 7.09 -17.17
N GLY A 299 16.84 6.93 -16.56
CA GLY A 299 17.12 5.86 -15.60
C GLY A 299 16.21 5.95 -14.38
N SER A 300 16.04 7.14 -13.79
CA SER A 300 15.14 7.35 -12.66
C SER A 300 13.67 7.07 -13.01
N ALA A 301 13.19 7.53 -14.17
CA ALA A 301 11.83 7.27 -14.62
C ALA A 301 11.59 5.78 -14.93
N SER A 302 12.56 5.11 -15.56
CA SER A 302 12.47 3.68 -15.89
C SER A 302 12.45 2.82 -14.63
N LYS A 303 13.35 3.10 -13.68
CA LYS A 303 13.38 2.43 -12.38
C LYS A 303 12.03 2.53 -11.68
N TRP A 304 11.34 3.66 -11.80
CA TRP A 304 10.01 3.79 -11.20
C TRP A 304 8.95 2.94 -11.91
N ILE A 305 8.95 2.88 -13.25
CA ILE A 305 8.08 1.97 -14.01
C ILE A 305 8.24 0.52 -13.52
N ASP A 306 9.46 0.09 -13.26
CA ASP A 306 9.77 -1.29 -12.82
C ASP A 306 9.25 -1.59 -11.41
N THR A 307 9.25 -0.59 -10.52
CA THR A 307 8.72 -0.70 -9.15
C THR A 307 7.19 -0.62 -9.05
N MET A 308 6.50 -0.24 -10.12
CA MET A 308 5.03 -0.15 -10.09
C MET A 308 4.39 -1.55 -10.07
N PRO A 309 3.49 -1.85 -9.11
CA PRO A 309 2.82 -3.15 -9.02
C PRO A 309 2.04 -3.50 -10.30
N ALA A 310 1.94 -4.78 -10.65
CA ALA A 310 1.29 -5.20 -11.90
C ALA A 310 -0.25 -5.08 -11.87
N CYS A 311 -0.91 -5.24 -10.72
CA CYS A 311 -2.37 -5.23 -10.65
C CYS A 311 -2.96 -4.38 -9.53
N GLY A 312 -4.28 -4.11 -9.64
CA GLY A 312 -5.14 -3.73 -8.51
C GLY A 312 -6.19 -2.66 -8.69
#